data_AF-A0A8W8IS74-F1
#
_entry.id   AF-A0A8W8IS74-F1
#
_cell.length_a   1.000
_cell.length_b   1.000
_cell.length_c   1.000
_cell.angle_alpha   90.00
_cell.angle_beta   90.00
_cell.angle_gamma   90.00
#
_symmetry.space_group_name_H-M   'P 1'
#
loop_
_entity.id
_entity.type
_entity.pdbx_description
1 polymer ?
#
loop_
_entity_poly.entity_id
_entity_poly.type
_entity_poly.pdbx_seq_one_letter_code
_entity_poly.pdbx_strand_id
1 'polypeptide(L)'
;MKLLSFTIILNFVNAAPFLQKVQQCFPKGSRTEDGLVRMCTSCVVTTDLGVNYWPRYFTEITCHGPDTACLNFHRDPHEVSPPSIMPSQGKCTESIIHMTFFRYENVTTVGATNTRKGQWNSYTQDIRGGCVCGFDKRSRILHNFFYNSQLHPSS
;
A
#
# COMPACT_ATOMS: atom_id res chain seq x y z
N MET A 1 19.27 -33.60 34.71
CA MET A 1 19.68 -32.61 33.68
C MET A 1 18.82 -32.87 32.45
N LYS A 2 17.66 -32.26 32.16
CA LYS A 2 17.13 -30.88 32.32
C LYS A 2 18.03 -29.79 31.70
N LEU A 3 17.39 -28.98 30.85
CA LEU A 3 17.87 -27.81 30.08
C LEU A 3 18.50 -28.09 28.71
N LEU A 4 17.69 -28.43 27.70
CA LEU A 4 18.05 -28.16 26.30
C LEU A 4 16.86 -27.88 25.36
N SER A 5 15.63 -27.69 25.86
CA SER A 5 14.45 -27.55 24.99
C SER A 5 13.39 -26.57 25.53
N PHE A 6 13.80 -25.36 25.90
CA PHE A 6 12.84 -24.31 26.32
C PHE A 6 13.29 -22.87 26.04
N THR A 7 14.30 -22.67 25.17
CA THR A 7 14.86 -21.33 24.89
C THR A 7 14.53 -20.78 23.50
N ILE A 8 13.78 -21.51 22.66
CA ILE A 8 13.36 -21.03 21.33
C ILE A 8 11.89 -20.56 21.32
N ILE A 9 11.12 -20.83 22.37
CA ILE A 9 9.66 -20.55 22.40
C ILE A 9 9.31 -19.24 23.14
N LEU A 10 10.27 -18.52 23.72
CA LEU A 10 10.01 -17.34 24.55
C LEU A 10 10.65 -16.06 24.00
N ASN A 11 10.33 -15.66 22.77
CA ASN A 11 10.65 -14.30 22.29
C ASN A 11 9.62 -13.64 21.37
N PHE A 12 8.40 -14.16 21.25
CA PHE A 12 7.34 -13.46 20.48
C PHE A 12 5.99 -13.40 21.21
N VAL A 13 6.01 -13.35 22.56
CA VAL A 13 4.81 -13.11 23.38
C VAL A 13 5.02 -11.84 24.20
N ASN A 14 5.19 -10.70 23.52
CA ASN A 14 4.84 -9.39 24.09
C ASN A 14 4.92 -8.30 23.02
N ALA A 15 3.86 -8.18 22.23
CA ALA A 15 3.55 -6.96 21.48
C ALA A 15 2.07 -6.96 21.10
N ALA A 16 1.20 -6.78 22.09
CA ALA A 16 0.00 -5.98 21.83
C ALA A 16 0.37 -4.57 22.30
N PRO A 17 0.48 -3.63 21.36
CA PRO A 17 -0.74 -2.98 20.87
C PRO A 17 -0.87 -3.05 19.36
N PHE A 18 -2.09 -2.85 18.89
CA PHE A 18 -2.50 -2.41 17.56
C PHE A 18 -1.38 -1.66 16.79
N LEU A 19 -0.60 -2.35 15.95
CA LEU A 19 0.46 -1.73 15.16
C LEU A 19 0.54 -2.41 13.79
N GLN A 20 0.00 -1.70 12.80
CA GLN A 20 0.34 -1.88 11.40
C GLN A 20 1.86 -1.72 11.28
N LYS A 21 2.60 -2.85 11.29
CA LYS A 21 4.07 -2.83 11.31
C LYS A 21 4.53 -2.45 9.92
N VAL A 22 4.94 -1.19 9.75
CA VAL A 22 5.62 -0.72 8.54
C VAL A 22 6.97 -1.43 8.50
N GLN A 23 7.12 -2.38 7.58
CA GLN A 23 8.27 -3.25 7.52
C GLN A 23 9.40 -2.63 6.68
N GLN A 24 9.05 -1.86 5.64
CA GLN A 24 10.01 -1.17 4.78
C GLN A 24 9.30 -0.08 3.98
N CYS A 25 9.90 1.12 3.88
CA CYS A 25 9.43 2.18 3.00
C CYS A 25 10.45 2.46 1.89
N PHE A 26 9.94 2.74 0.70
CA PHE A 26 10.70 3.15 -0.46
C PHE A 26 10.35 4.60 -0.78
N PRO A 27 11.26 5.56 -0.56
CA PRO A 27 10.97 6.96 -0.81
C PRO A 27 10.84 7.24 -2.32
N LYS A 28 10.01 8.23 -2.67
CA LYS A 28 10.02 8.87 -3.99
C LYS A 28 11.44 9.26 -4.38
N GLY A 29 11.81 9.07 -5.65
CA GLY A 29 13.15 9.29 -6.18
C GLY A 29 14.11 8.13 -5.98
N SER A 30 13.81 7.16 -5.11
CA SER A 30 14.65 5.95 -4.96
C SER A 30 14.63 5.08 -6.21
N ARG A 31 15.73 4.38 -6.46
CA ARG A 31 15.86 3.46 -7.59
C ARG A 31 15.35 2.06 -7.25
N THR A 32 14.66 1.42 -8.19
CA THR A 32 14.36 -0.01 -8.15
C THR A 32 15.62 -0.80 -8.50
N GLU A 33 15.58 -2.11 -8.26
CA GLU A 33 16.68 -3.02 -8.64
C GLU A 33 16.95 -2.97 -10.14
N ASP A 34 15.90 -2.80 -10.95
CA ASP A 34 15.97 -2.63 -12.41
C ASP A 34 16.38 -1.21 -12.86
N GLY A 35 16.75 -0.33 -11.93
CA GLY A 35 17.22 1.04 -12.22
C GLY A 35 16.11 2.07 -12.51
N LEU A 36 14.83 1.72 -12.34
CA LEU A 36 13.71 2.64 -12.50
C LEU A 36 13.58 3.57 -11.30
N VAL A 37 13.11 4.80 -11.50
CA VAL A 37 12.88 5.77 -10.41
C VAL A 37 11.45 5.67 -9.91
N ARG A 38 11.28 5.54 -8.58
CA ARG A 38 9.96 5.52 -7.95
C ARG A 38 9.36 6.93 -7.92
N MET A 39 8.16 7.08 -8.49
CA MET A 39 7.44 8.36 -8.53
C MET A 39 6.66 8.68 -7.26
N CYS A 40 6.40 7.66 -6.43
CA CYS A 40 5.66 7.77 -5.18
C CYS A 40 6.43 7.09 -4.06
N THR A 41 6.33 7.65 -2.86
CA THR A 41 6.76 6.93 -1.65
C THR A 41 5.77 5.81 -1.36
N SER A 42 6.28 4.60 -1.19
CA SER A 42 5.47 3.42 -0.89
C SER A 42 6.01 2.69 0.33
N CYS A 43 5.12 2.19 1.18
CA CYS A 43 5.47 1.51 2.41
C CYS A 43 4.81 0.14 2.46
N VAL A 44 5.61 -0.88 2.74
CA VAL A 44 5.15 -2.24 2.98
C VAL A 44 4.60 -2.32 4.40
N VAL A 45 3.35 -2.74 4.53
CA VAL A 45 2.67 -2.91 5.80
C VAL A 45 2.09 -4.31 5.92
N THR A 46 2.12 -4.88 7.12
CA THR A 46 1.42 -6.13 7.40
C THR A 46 0.09 -5.84 8.10
N THR A 47 -0.98 -6.43 7.58
CA THR A 47 -2.34 -6.31 8.10
C THR A 47 -2.74 -7.63 8.76
N ASP A 48 -3.26 -7.57 10.00
CA ASP A 48 -3.84 -8.72 10.72
C ASP A 48 -5.36 -8.69 10.58
N LEU A 49 -5.93 -9.67 9.89
CA LEU A 49 -7.38 -9.85 9.74
C LEU A 49 -8.01 -10.52 10.97
N GLY A 50 -7.20 -11.12 11.84
CA GLY A 50 -7.63 -11.84 13.03
C GLY A 50 -7.68 -13.35 12.85
N VAL A 51 -7.90 -14.05 13.96
CA VAL A 51 -7.77 -15.52 14.07
C VAL A 51 -8.78 -16.32 13.23
N ASN A 52 -9.88 -15.70 12.82
CA ASN A 52 -10.94 -16.35 12.05
C ASN A 52 -10.76 -16.17 10.54
N TYR A 53 -9.60 -15.70 10.07
CA TYR A 53 -9.35 -15.40 8.67
C TYR A 53 -8.17 -16.17 8.13
N TRP A 54 -8.23 -16.52 6.84
CA TRP A 54 -7.14 -17.17 6.13
C TRP A 54 -6.86 -16.49 4.77
N PRO A 55 -5.60 -16.07 4.53
CA PRO A 55 -4.52 -15.95 5.52
C PRO A 55 -4.86 -14.93 6.62
N ARG A 56 -4.39 -15.16 7.85
CA ARG A 56 -4.59 -14.21 8.97
C ARG A 56 -3.82 -12.91 8.74
N TYR A 57 -2.59 -13.04 8.29
CA TYR A 57 -1.71 -11.92 8.00
C TYR A 57 -1.48 -11.83 6.50
N PHE A 58 -1.50 -10.62 5.98
CA PHE A 58 -1.10 -10.37 4.61
C PHE A 58 -0.36 -9.05 4.49
N THR A 59 0.36 -8.90 3.39
CA THR A 59 1.18 -7.73 3.12
C THR A 59 0.46 -6.82 2.14
N GLU A 60 0.46 -5.53 2.44
CA GLU A 60 -0.05 -4.48 1.58
C GLU A 60 1.02 -3.41 1.35
N ILE A 61 0.79 -2.59 0.34
CA ILE A 61 1.63 -1.43 0.03
C ILE A 61 0.78 -0.17 0.14
N THR A 62 1.09 0.70 1.10
CA THR A 62 0.42 1.99 1.29
C THR A 62 1.26 3.13 0.72
N CYS A 63 0.60 4.20 0.30
CA CYS A 63 1.29 5.40 -0.16
C CYS A 63 1.39 6.39 1.00
N HIS A 64 2.59 6.60 1.53
CA HIS A 64 2.81 7.44 2.71
C HIS A 64 3.82 8.55 2.43
N GLY A 65 3.52 9.79 2.81
CA GLY A 65 4.47 10.90 2.70
C GLY A 65 3.80 12.28 2.75
N PRO A 66 4.57 13.35 3.06
CA PRO A 66 4.08 14.72 3.02
C PRO A 66 3.79 15.18 1.57
N ASP A 67 4.50 14.60 0.60
CA ASP A 67 4.32 14.87 -0.82
C ASP A 67 3.40 13.81 -1.44
N THR A 68 2.19 14.23 -1.80
CA THR A 68 1.21 13.38 -2.50
C THR A 68 1.30 13.51 -4.01
N ALA A 69 2.19 14.35 -4.54
CA ALA A 69 2.36 14.52 -5.97
C ALA A 69 3.44 13.59 -6.52
N CYS A 70 3.29 13.15 -7.77
CA CYS A 70 4.15 12.13 -8.36
C CYS A 70 5.00 12.60 -9.54
N LEU A 71 4.64 13.70 -10.21
CA LEU A 71 5.42 14.26 -11.30
C LEU A 71 5.84 15.68 -10.97
N ASN A 72 7.04 15.76 -10.43
CA ASN A 72 7.78 17.00 -10.34
C ASN A 72 8.87 16.88 -11.42
N PHE A 73 8.63 17.47 -12.58
CA PHE A 73 9.63 17.53 -13.64
C PHE A 73 10.64 18.64 -13.28
N HIS A 74 11.51 18.34 -12.33
CA HIS A 74 12.66 19.17 -12.04
C HIS A 74 13.80 18.83 -13.00
N ARG A 75 14.64 19.84 -13.28
CA ARG A 75 15.97 19.61 -13.88
C ARG A 75 16.92 18.93 -12.89
N ASP A 76 16.66 19.06 -11.59
CA ASP A 76 17.42 18.47 -10.49
C ASP A 76 16.57 17.42 -9.72
N PRO A 77 16.98 16.14 -9.69
CA PRO A 77 16.26 15.08 -8.98
C PRO A 77 16.22 15.24 -7.45
N HIS A 78 16.93 16.21 -6.86
CA HIS A 78 16.96 16.48 -5.41
C HIS A 78 16.04 17.64 -4.98
N GLU A 79 15.37 18.31 -5.93
CA GLU A 79 14.54 19.47 -5.62
C GLU A 79 13.14 19.02 -5.11
N VAL A 80 12.82 19.44 -3.87
CA VAL A 80 11.67 18.94 -3.10
C VAL A 80 10.37 19.71 -3.38
N SER A 81 10.44 20.88 -4.00
CA SER A 81 9.30 21.76 -4.24
C SER A 81 9.24 22.25 -5.68
N PRO A 82 8.13 22.01 -6.43
CA PRO A 82 7.99 22.46 -7.82
C PRO A 82 8.21 23.97 -7.97
N PRO A 83 8.87 24.45 -9.03
CA PRO A 83 8.88 25.87 -9.34
C PRO A 83 7.43 26.34 -9.55
N SER A 84 7.11 27.56 -9.14
CA SER A 84 5.76 28.15 -9.22
C SER A 84 5.16 28.13 -10.64
N ILE A 85 6.01 27.95 -11.65
CA ILE A 85 5.69 27.97 -13.08
C ILE A 85 5.18 26.60 -13.55
N MET A 86 5.52 25.51 -12.86
CA MET A 86 5.09 24.16 -13.23
C MET A 86 4.62 23.41 -11.98
N PRO A 87 3.32 23.54 -11.62
CA PRO A 87 2.80 22.89 -10.43
C PRO A 87 2.97 21.37 -10.55
N SER A 88 3.27 20.73 -9.42
CA SER A 88 3.38 19.28 -9.32
C SER A 88 2.18 18.61 -9.99
N GLN A 89 2.43 17.74 -10.96
CA GLN A 89 1.37 17.07 -11.70
C GLN A 89 1.15 15.64 -11.21
N GLY A 90 -0.11 15.23 -11.25
CA GLY A 90 -0.51 13.91 -10.81
C GLY A 90 -0.46 13.74 -9.28
N LYS A 91 -1.15 12.70 -8.82
CA LYS A 91 -1.30 12.35 -7.42
C LYS A 91 -0.95 10.89 -7.22
N CYS A 92 -0.17 10.60 -6.19
CA CYS A 92 0.07 9.25 -5.71
C CYS A 92 -1.23 8.69 -5.13
N THR A 93 -1.68 7.58 -5.71
CA THR A 93 -2.86 6.84 -5.26
C THR A 93 -2.52 5.37 -5.09
N GLU A 94 -3.22 4.72 -4.19
CA GLU A 94 -3.09 3.28 -3.96
C GLU A 94 -3.70 2.52 -5.15
N SER A 95 -2.98 1.53 -5.64
CA SER A 95 -3.51 0.54 -6.59
C SER A 95 -4.23 -0.53 -5.79
N ILE A 96 -5.52 -0.71 -6.07
CA ILE A 96 -6.37 -1.68 -5.40
C ILE A 96 -6.39 -2.98 -6.21
N ILE A 97 -6.23 -4.11 -5.52
CA ILE A 97 -6.39 -5.46 -6.05
C ILE A 97 -7.55 -6.11 -5.30
N HIS A 98 -8.45 -6.77 -6.03
CA HIS A 98 -9.51 -7.56 -5.44
C HIS A 98 -9.00 -8.99 -5.19
N MET A 99 -8.90 -9.39 -3.94
CA MET A 99 -8.39 -10.71 -3.57
C MET A 99 -9.44 -11.49 -2.78
N THR A 100 -9.50 -12.79 -3.04
CA THR A 100 -10.38 -13.71 -2.31
C THR A 100 -9.67 -14.24 -1.07
N PHE A 101 -10.34 -14.08 0.07
CA PHE A 101 -9.92 -14.56 1.39
C PHE A 101 -10.93 -15.57 1.91
N PHE A 102 -10.58 -16.27 2.99
CA PHE A 102 -11.50 -17.16 3.70
C PHE A 102 -11.75 -16.66 5.11
N ARG A 103 -13.01 -16.74 5.54
CA ARG A 103 -13.44 -16.44 6.90
C ARG A 103 -14.08 -17.68 7.51
N TYR A 104 -13.68 -18.01 8.73
CA TYR A 104 -14.28 -19.07 9.50
C TYR A 104 -15.53 -18.56 10.22
N GLU A 105 -16.64 -19.26 10.02
CA GLU A 105 -17.93 -18.94 10.61
C GLU A 105 -18.40 -20.11 11.47
N ASN A 106 -18.74 -19.82 12.73
CA ASN A 106 -19.33 -20.79 13.63
C ASN A 106 -20.81 -20.96 13.29
N VAL A 107 -21.13 -21.95 12.47
CA VAL A 107 -22.52 -22.24 12.10
C VAL A 107 -23.19 -23.02 13.23
N THR A 108 -24.16 -22.40 13.91
CA THR A 108 -25.07 -23.10 14.82
C THR A 108 -26.34 -23.47 14.05
N THR A 109 -26.41 -24.68 13.52
CA THR A 109 -27.70 -25.25 13.11
C THR A 109 -28.48 -25.66 14.37
N VAL A 110 -29.76 -25.32 14.45
CA VAL A 110 -30.70 -25.77 15.50
C VAL A 110 -31.61 -26.82 14.86
N GLY A 111 -31.44 -28.10 15.23
CA GLY A 111 -32.06 -29.28 14.63
C GLY A 111 -31.54 -30.58 15.27
N ALA A 112 -32.32 -31.66 15.23
CA ALA A 112 -32.26 -32.77 16.19
C ALA A 112 -31.05 -33.74 16.09
N THR A 113 -30.10 -33.54 15.17
CA THR A 113 -28.95 -34.46 14.96
C THR A 113 -27.66 -33.71 14.58
N ASN A 114 -27.39 -32.57 15.24
CA ASN A 114 -26.41 -31.61 14.74
C ASN A 114 -24.97 -31.82 15.25
N THR A 115 -24.10 -32.28 14.36
CA THR A 115 -22.64 -32.12 14.49
C THR A 115 -22.27 -30.66 14.32
N ARG A 116 -21.75 -30.02 15.38
CA ARG A 116 -21.19 -28.67 15.34
C ARG A 116 -19.91 -28.69 14.50
N LYS A 117 -19.95 -28.19 13.27
CA LYS A 117 -18.75 -27.94 12.47
C LYS A 117 -18.83 -26.51 11.94
N GLY A 118 -17.87 -25.68 12.31
CA GLY A 118 -17.73 -24.37 11.67
C GLY A 118 -17.25 -24.55 10.24
N GLN A 119 -17.54 -23.55 9.42
CA GLN A 119 -17.35 -23.59 7.98
C GLN A 119 -16.47 -22.43 7.54
N TRP A 120 -15.58 -22.68 6.58
CA TRP A 120 -14.82 -21.64 5.89
C TRP A 120 -15.62 -21.14 4.70
N ASN A 121 -15.89 -19.84 4.66
CA ASN A 121 -16.59 -19.18 3.58
C ASN A 121 -15.65 -18.19 2.88
N SER A 122 -15.66 -18.21 1.55
CA SER A 122 -14.88 -17.27 0.75
C SER A 122 -15.54 -15.89 0.73
N TYR A 123 -14.74 -14.83 0.83
CA TYR A 123 -15.19 -13.46 0.63
C TYR A 123 -14.12 -12.69 -0.13
N THR A 124 -14.53 -11.65 -0.86
CA THR A 124 -13.62 -10.78 -1.59
C THR A 124 -13.34 -9.51 -0.79
N GLN A 125 -12.09 -9.08 -0.76
CA GLN A 125 -11.67 -7.84 -0.13
C GLN A 125 -10.68 -7.10 -1.02
N ASP A 126 -10.75 -5.78 -0.95
CA ASP A 126 -9.82 -4.86 -1.58
C ASP A 126 -8.54 -4.78 -0.75
N ILE A 127 -7.42 -5.05 -1.41
CA ILE A 127 -6.08 -4.92 -0.83
C ILE A 127 -5.28 -3.88 -1.60
N ARG A 128 -4.41 -3.15 -0.90
CA ARG A 128 -3.51 -2.19 -1.55
C ARG A 128 -2.28 -2.91 -2.07
N GLY A 129 -2.20 -3.06 -3.39
CA GLY A 129 -1.13 -3.78 -4.07
C GLY A 129 0.07 -2.92 -4.45
N GLY A 130 -0.04 -1.59 -4.40
CA GLY A 130 1.03 -0.71 -4.82
C GLY A 130 0.66 0.76 -4.80
N CYS A 131 1.62 1.61 -5.18
CA CYS A 131 1.40 3.04 -5.38
C CYS A 131 1.58 3.39 -6.84
N VAL A 132 0.62 4.13 -7.39
CA VAL A 132 0.63 4.58 -8.78
C VAL A 132 0.49 6.09 -8.85
N CYS A 133 1.06 6.67 -9.90
CA CYS A 133 0.89 8.07 -10.23
C CYS A 133 -0.36 8.23 -11.10
N GLY A 134 -1.44 8.73 -10.52
CA GLY A 134 -2.68 9.04 -11.22
C GLY A 134 -2.71 10.49 -11.70
N PHE A 135 -3.41 10.76 -12.80
CA PHE A 135 -3.67 12.13 -13.28
C PHE A 135 -5.16 12.41 -13.20
N ASP A 136 -5.53 13.59 -12.68
CA ASP A 136 -6.86 14.11 -12.91
C ASP A 136 -6.99 14.55 -14.39
N LYS A 137 -8.15 14.30 -15.01
CA LYS A 137 -8.47 14.81 -16.35
C LYS A 137 -8.24 16.34 -16.44
N ARG A 138 -8.43 17.08 -15.34
CA ARG A 138 -8.15 18.53 -15.28
C ARG A 138 -6.66 18.85 -15.34
N SER A 139 -5.79 17.99 -14.83
CA SER A 139 -4.32 18.17 -14.88
C SER A 139 -3.77 18.00 -16.30
N ARG A 140 -4.40 17.16 -17.15
CA ARG A 140 -4.04 17.03 -18.58
C ARG A 140 -4.27 18.33 -19.37
N ILE A 141 -5.33 19.07 -19.04
CA ILE A 141 -5.65 20.35 -19.69
C ILE A 141 -4.55 21.36 -19.40
N LEU A 142 -4.09 21.44 -18.14
CA LEU A 142 -3.01 22.33 -17.75
C LEU A 142 -1.67 21.97 -18.43
N HIS A 143 -1.31 20.67 -18.50
CA HIS A 143 -0.09 20.25 -19.22
C HIS A 143 -0.10 20.68 -20.69
N ASN A 144 -1.20 20.50 -21.41
CA ASN A 144 -1.32 20.95 -22.80
C ASN A 144 -1.26 22.48 -22.94
N PHE A 145 -1.85 23.22 -22.00
CA PHE A 145 -1.76 24.69 -21.98
C PHE A 145 -0.33 25.18 -21.76
N PHE A 146 0.40 24.62 -20.79
CA PHE A 146 1.78 25.02 -20.51
C PHE A 146 2.76 24.59 -21.61
N TYR A 147 2.59 23.40 -22.17
CA TYR A 147 3.44 22.94 -23.28
C TYR A 147 3.26 23.83 -24.53
N ASN A 148 2.02 24.22 -24.83
CA ASN A 148 1.74 25.12 -25.96
C ASN A 148 2.20 26.57 -25.70
N SER A 149 2.16 27.07 -24.46
CA SER A 149 2.65 28.41 -24.14
C SER A 149 4.18 28.52 -24.14
N GLN A 150 4.90 27.42 -23.98
CA GLN A 150 6.37 27.39 -24.13
C GLN A 150 6.83 27.24 -25.58
N LEU A 151 6.00 26.67 -26.46
CA LEU A 151 6.29 26.55 -27.90
C LEU A 151 6.09 27.86 -28.67
N HIS A 152 5.25 28.75 -28.15
CA HIS A 152 5.08 30.11 -28.68
C HIS A 152 5.48 31.13 -27.60
N PRO A 153 6.79 31.42 -27.43
CA PRO A 153 7.15 32.66 -26.77
C PRO A 153 6.57 33.79 -27.62
N SER A 154 5.58 34.50 -27.09
CA SER A 154 5.07 35.72 -27.68
C SER A 154 6.26 36.64 -27.97
N SER A 155 6.53 36.84 -29.26
CA SER A 155 7.46 37.83 -29.81
C SER A 155 7.04 39.25 -29.43
#